data_AF-A6GB63-F1
#
_entry.id   AF-A6GB63-F1
#
_cell.length_a   1.000
_cell.length_b   1.000
_cell.length_c   1.000
_cell.angle_alpha   90.00
_cell.angle_beta   90.00
_cell.angle_gamma   90.00
#
_symmetry.space_group_name_H-M   'P 1'
#
loop_
_entity.id
_entity.type
_entity.pdbx_description
1 polymer ?
#
loop_
_entity_poly.entity_id
_entity_poly.type
_entity_poly.pdbx_seq_one_letter_code
_entity_poly.pdbx_strand_id
1 'polypeptide(L)'
;MNARALALVGLLGALGCSRDAPAPAEGESPRARPSFDAQQLRAPTTEGIEAALTEAGPRRSFERAVEGLAAEVPVVEASERALARIGSDPEVAAASDRFFAEVQDTPSVRAALVAHAKAHPELELAELSASFVTVLDARLTRPELAAAVSEVLGAKLSAAGPPVGRTLLVEAGAAEALAEVLVARLDDPGFRRELDARVGASVAGDPEALAEHLRARVSDPRRMADLVIDFVDVLADAPAGHELIAGILDHERCAVLAADSLRRLAAEPAVREASRALLEDALAEAEGSGEDPLLRFEAGLRALLGSPVVVEELATFVELLAREPELRAAVADYTRRYGERESLDGILLELLD
;
A
#
# COMPACT_ATOMS: atom_id res chain seq x y z
N MET A 1 0.20 -0.07 24.39
CA MET A 1 0.32 1.29 23.81
C MET A 1 0.26 1.19 22.27
N ASN A 2 -0.75 0.50 21.73
CA ASN A 2 -0.65 -0.12 20.40
C ASN A 2 -1.65 0.45 19.35
N ALA A 3 -2.52 1.37 19.76
CA ALA A 3 -3.60 1.91 18.92
C ALA A 3 -3.14 2.75 17.71
N ARG A 4 -1.84 3.05 17.60
CA ARG A 4 -1.26 3.92 16.56
C ARG A 4 -0.77 3.17 15.32
N ALA A 5 -0.32 1.92 15.43
CA ALA A 5 -0.01 1.07 14.26
C ALA A 5 -1.27 0.74 13.42
N LEU A 6 -2.42 0.77 14.08
CA LEU A 6 -3.77 0.57 13.54
C LEU A 6 -4.12 1.63 12.45
N ALA A 7 -3.47 2.81 12.51
CA ALA A 7 -3.58 3.89 11.55
C ALA A 7 -3.18 3.49 10.12
N LEU A 8 -2.08 2.75 9.99
CA LEU A 8 -1.45 2.47 8.69
C LEU A 8 -2.38 1.71 7.77
N VAL A 9 -3.08 0.72 8.30
CA VAL A 9 -3.88 -0.19 7.49
C VAL A 9 -5.11 0.50 6.90
N GLY A 10 -5.62 1.56 7.54
CA GLY A 10 -6.65 2.42 6.95
C GLY A 10 -6.19 3.19 5.71
N LEU A 11 -4.87 3.45 5.58
CA LEU A 11 -4.26 4.16 4.44
C LEU A 11 -3.58 3.22 3.43
N LEU A 12 -3.12 2.04 3.88
CA LEU A 12 -2.29 1.11 3.09
C LEU A 12 -2.97 -0.23 2.78
N GLY A 13 -4.05 -0.60 3.47
CA GLY A 13 -4.84 -1.81 3.22
C GLY A 13 -5.74 -1.71 1.97
N ALA A 14 -5.28 -0.98 0.95
CA ALA A 14 -6.14 -0.13 0.12
C ALA A 14 -5.90 -0.23 -1.39
N LEU A 15 -4.74 -0.71 -1.82
CA LEU A 15 -4.31 -0.53 -3.21
C LEU A 15 -5.01 -1.51 -4.18
N GLY A 16 -5.28 -1.05 -5.42
CA GLY A 16 -5.70 -1.86 -6.59
C GLY A 16 -7.17 -2.31 -6.65
N CYS A 17 -7.80 -2.57 -7.81
CA CYS A 17 -7.42 -2.59 -9.24
C CYS A 17 -8.74 -2.61 -10.06
N SER A 18 -8.89 -2.26 -11.35
CA SER A 18 -8.10 -1.63 -12.45
C SER A 18 -9.14 -1.35 -13.61
N ARG A 19 -8.93 -1.19 -14.93
CA ARG A 19 -7.85 -1.44 -15.91
C ARG A 19 -8.24 -0.83 -17.29
N ASP A 20 -7.31 -0.23 -18.06
CA ASP A 20 -7.06 -0.52 -19.50
C ASP A 20 -6.07 0.47 -20.15
N ALA A 21 -5.36 0.05 -21.21
CA ALA A 21 -4.36 0.85 -21.92
C ALA A 21 -4.43 0.67 -23.46
N PRO A 22 -4.36 1.76 -24.26
CA PRO A 22 -4.25 1.70 -25.72
C PRO A 22 -2.80 1.81 -26.22
N ALA A 23 -2.53 1.31 -27.43
CA ALA A 23 -1.24 1.36 -28.11
C ALA A 23 -1.44 1.38 -29.65
N PRO A 24 -0.39 1.67 -30.45
CA PRO A 24 0.63 2.72 -30.29
C PRO A 24 0.63 3.65 -31.54
N ALA A 25 1.67 4.47 -31.72
CA ALA A 25 1.94 5.15 -32.99
C ALA A 25 3.46 5.20 -33.28
N GLU A 26 3.88 4.63 -34.41
CA GLU A 26 5.28 4.54 -34.83
C GLU A 26 5.75 5.79 -35.62
N GLY A 27 7.06 6.00 -35.68
CA GLY A 27 7.67 7.06 -36.49
C GLY A 27 9.13 6.78 -36.84
N GLU A 28 9.40 5.99 -37.89
CA GLU A 28 10.75 5.75 -38.39
C GLU A 28 11.35 6.98 -39.12
N SER A 29 12.63 7.27 -38.86
CA SER A 29 13.53 7.97 -39.79
C SER A 29 15.01 7.73 -39.45
N PRO A 30 15.95 7.83 -40.41
CA PRO A 30 16.71 6.62 -40.72
C PRO A 30 18.21 6.60 -40.35
N ARG A 31 18.60 5.45 -39.78
CA ARG A 31 19.87 4.71 -39.98
C ARG A 31 21.17 5.50 -40.13
N ALA A 32 21.89 5.60 -39.01
CA ALA A 32 23.33 5.33 -39.02
C ALA A 32 23.61 3.80 -39.13
N ARG A 33 24.89 3.39 -39.11
CA ARG A 33 25.27 1.96 -39.02
C ARG A 33 24.93 1.40 -37.63
N PRO A 34 24.60 0.10 -37.49
CA PRO A 34 24.19 -0.46 -36.20
C PRO A 34 25.36 -0.53 -35.22
N SER A 35 25.41 0.42 -34.29
CA SER A 35 25.69 0.09 -32.90
C SER A 35 24.40 -0.46 -32.27
N PHE A 36 24.53 -1.32 -31.27
CA PHE A 36 23.40 -1.61 -30.38
C PHE A 36 22.92 -0.30 -29.72
N ASP A 37 21.61 -0.13 -29.60
CA ASP A 37 20.97 1.05 -29.01
C ASP A 37 20.15 0.60 -27.80
N ALA A 38 20.64 0.94 -26.60
CA ALA A 38 20.03 0.54 -25.34
C ALA A 38 18.59 1.09 -25.17
N GLN A 39 18.27 2.22 -25.80
CA GLN A 39 16.95 2.86 -25.74
C GLN A 39 15.83 1.90 -26.20
N GLN A 40 16.14 0.96 -27.10
CA GLN A 40 15.21 -0.04 -27.64
C GLN A 40 14.74 -1.09 -26.61
N LEU A 41 15.36 -1.14 -25.43
CA LEU A 41 14.95 -2.03 -24.35
C LEU A 41 13.99 -1.38 -23.34
N ARG A 42 13.78 -0.05 -23.36
CA ARG A 42 12.95 0.64 -22.35
C ARG A 42 11.55 0.00 -22.21
N ALA A 43 10.77 0.00 -23.29
CA ALA A 43 9.42 -0.58 -23.27
C ALA A 43 9.43 -2.09 -22.98
N PRO A 44 10.25 -2.94 -23.64
CA PRO A 44 10.40 -4.36 -23.28
C PRO A 44 10.73 -4.63 -21.80
N THR A 45 11.50 -3.75 -21.15
CA THR A 45 11.87 -3.85 -19.73
C THR A 45 10.72 -3.42 -18.82
N THR A 46 10.04 -2.32 -19.13
CA THR A 46 8.85 -1.87 -18.41
C THR A 46 7.75 -2.93 -18.47
N GLU A 47 7.43 -3.44 -19.66
CA GLU A 47 6.46 -4.52 -19.87
C GLU A 47 6.83 -5.80 -19.11
N GLY A 48 8.12 -6.15 -19.06
CA GLY A 48 8.63 -7.29 -18.29
C GLY A 48 8.47 -7.12 -16.79
N ILE A 49 8.72 -5.92 -16.25
CA ILE A 49 8.51 -5.57 -14.83
C ILE A 49 7.02 -5.60 -14.49
N GLU A 50 6.16 -5.03 -15.35
CA GLU A 50 4.70 -5.08 -15.18
C GLU A 50 4.17 -6.52 -15.16
N ALA A 51 4.68 -7.38 -16.04
CA ALA A 51 4.31 -8.79 -16.06
C ALA A 51 4.83 -9.56 -14.83
N ALA A 52 6.04 -9.24 -14.34
CA ALA A 52 6.64 -9.88 -13.17
C ALA A 52 5.82 -9.70 -11.88
N LEU A 53 5.03 -8.63 -11.76
CA LEU A 53 4.05 -8.46 -10.67
C LEU A 53 3.04 -9.61 -10.53
N THR A 54 2.83 -10.38 -11.60
CA THR A 54 1.93 -11.55 -11.58
C THR A 54 2.61 -12.83 -11.07
N GLU A 55 3.94 -12.87 -11.00
CA GLU A 55 4.70 -14.02 -10.53
C GLU A 55 4.68 -14.14 -8.99
N ALA A 56 4.72 -15.38 -8.49
CA ALA A 56 4.50 -15.66 -7.06
C ALA A 56 5.64 -15.21 -6.13
N GLY A 57 6.80 -14.84 -6.68
CA GLY A 57 7.93 -14.28 -5.95
C GLY A 57 7.72 -12.80 -5.59
N PRO A 58 7.70 -11.88 -6.57
CA PRO A 58 7.44 -10.45 -6.37
C PRO A 58 6.21 -10.17 -5.51
N ARG A 59 5.11 -10.87 -5.78
CA ARG A 59 3.89 -10.85 -4.96
C ARG A 59 4.20 -11.03 -3.46
N ARG A 60 4.99 -12.04 -3.10
CA ARG A 60 5.31 -12.36 -1.70
C ARG A 60 6.33 -11.43 -1.07
N SER A 61 7.27 -10.87 -1.85
CA SER A 61 8.12 -9.78 -1.34
C SER A 61 7.26 -8.57 -1.00
N PHE A 62 6.30 -8.17 -1.85
CA PHE A 62 5.41 -7.06 -1.53
C PHE A 62 4.48 -7.34 -0.33
N GLU A 63 3.91 -8.55 -0.21
CA GLU A 63 3.12 -8.96 0.97
C GLU A 63 3.92 -8.77 2.27
N ARG A 64 5.20 -9.18 2.31
CA ARG A 64 6.09 -9.02 3.47
C ARG A 64 6.61 -7.60 3.67
N ALA A 65 6.99 -6.91 2.60
CA ALA A 65 7.57 -5.57 2.67
C ALA A 65 6.58 -4.60 3.29
N VAL A 66 5.30 -4.72 2.93
CA VAL A 66 4.22 -3.88 3.45
C VAL A 66 3.86 -4.24 4.90
N GLU A 67 3.98 -5.51 5.32
CA GLU A 67 3.95 -5.90 6.74
C GLU A 67 5.13 -5.30 7.54
N GLY A 68 6.35 -5.40 7.01
CA GLY A 68 7.59 -4.95 7.67
C GLY A 68 7.67 -3.43 7.83
N LEU A 69 7.51 -2.70 6.72
CA LEU A 69 7.43 -1.24 6.69
C LEU A 69 6.39 -0.68 7.67
N ALA A 70 5.33 -1.43 7.94
CA ALA A 70 4.29 -0.99 8.85
C ALA A 70 4.65 -1.04 10.34
N ALA A 71 5.72 -1.74 10.70
CA ALA A 71 6.28 -1.73 12.05
C ALA A 71 7.34 -0.61 12.23
N GLU A 72 7.83 -0.01 11.15
CA GLU A 72 8.97 0.91 11.18
C GLU A 72 8.63 2.28 11.72
N VAL A 73 9.48 2.78 12.65
CA VAL A 73 9.20 4.00 13.43
C VAL A 73 8.90 5.23 12.56
N PRO A 74 9.66 5.54 11.48
CA PRO A 74 9.36 6.71 10.63
C PRO A 74 7.99 6.61 9.95
N VAL A 75 7.57 5.40 9.59
CA VAL A 75 6.32 5.11 8.89
C VAL A 75 5.14 5.20 9.86
N VAL A 76 5.28 4.62 11.06
CA VAL A 76 4.30 4.76 12.16
C VAL A 76 4.10 6.23 12.53
N GLU A 77 5.18 6.99 12.75
CA GLU A 77 5.08 8.41 13.08
C GLU A 77 4.45 9.24 11.94
N ALA A 78 4.74 8.93 10.68
CA ALA A 78 4.13 9.60 9.53
C ALA A 78 2.61 9.33 9.45
N SER A 79 2.17 8.10 9.68
CA SER A 79 0.74 7.77 9.75
C SER A 79 0.03 8.35 10.97
N GLU A 80 0.70 8.50 12.12
CA GLU A 80 0.13 9.28 13.24
C GLU A 80 -0.14 10.73 12.83
N ARG A 81 0.79 11.36 12.10
CA ARG A 81 0.61 12.72 11.57
C ARG A 81 -0.47 12.77 10.48
N ALA A 82 -0.55 11.76 9.61
CA ALA A 82 -1.61 11.63 8.61
C ALA A 82 -3.00 11.54 9.27
N LEU A 83 -3.18 10.66 10.27
CA LEU A 83 -4.43 10.60 11.05
C LEU A 83 -4.74 11.90 11.77
N ALA A 84 -3.75 12.57 12.37
CA ALA A 84 -3.98 13.83 13.05
C ALA A 84 -4.50 14.92 12.09
N ARG A 85 -4.03 14.93 10.84
CA ARG A 85 -4.57 15.81 9.78
C ARG A 85 -5.99 15.40 9.39
N ILE A 86 -6.23 14.11 9.11
CA ILE A 86 -7.54 13.56 8.71
C ILE A 86 -8.61 13.81 9.79
N GLY A 87 -8.29 13.55 11.06
CA GLY A 87 -9.16 13.81 12.21
C GLY A 87 -9.33 15.30 12.55
N SER A 88 -8.56 16.18 11.92
CA SER A 88 -8.75 17.64 11.97
C SER A 88 -9.59 18.17 10.80
N ASP A 89 -10.00 17.32 9.84
CA ASP A 89 -10.92 17.73 8.78
C ASP A 89 -12.33 17.99 9.36
N PRO A 90 -12.92 19.18 9.12
CA PRO A 90 -14.17 19.58 9.75
C PRO A 90 -15.39 18.80 9.23
N GLU A 91 -15.33 18.25 8.02
CA GLU A 91 -16.42 17.45 7.46
C GLU A 91 -16.33 15.98 7.88
N VAL A 92 -15.13 15.41 8.00
CA VAL A 92 -14.92 14.10 8.64
C VAL A 92 -15.37 14.15 10.11
N ALA A 93 -15.01 15.20 10.84
CA ALA A 93 -15.48 15.44 12.21
C ALA A 93 -17.02 15.55 12.26
N ALA A 94 -17.64 16.38 11.43
CA ALA A 94 -19.10 16.54 11.41
C ALA A 94 -19.88 15.28 10.95
N ALA A 95 -19.24 14.39 10.18
CA ALA A 95 -19.80 13.08 9.84
C ALA A 95 -19.69 12.09 11.02
N SER A 96 -18.54 12.09 11.71
CA SER A 96 -18.29 11.30 12.92
C SER A 96 -19.25 11.69 14.06
N ASP A 97 -19.38 12.99 14.35
CA ASP A 97 -20.31 13.51 15.36
C ASP A 97 -21.76 13.09 15.09
N ARG A 98 -22.19 13.10 13.82
CA ARG A 98 -23.52 12.64 13.41
C ARG A 98 -23.71 11.15 13.63
N PHE A 99 -22.74 10.34 13.23
CA PHE A 99 -22.78 8.88 13.45
C PHE A 99 -22.83 8.55 14.94
N PHE A 100 -22.00 9.19 15.77
CA PHE A 100 -22.04 8.97 17.22
C PHE A 100 -23.34 9.47 17.86
N ALA A 101 -23.91 10.60 17.41
CA ALA A 101 -25.23 11.06 17.87
C ALA A 101 -26.37 10.10 17.47
N GLU A 102 -26.31 9.50 16.28
CA GLU A 102 -27.27 8.46 15.86
C GLU A 102 -27.14 7.17 16.69
N VAL A 103 -25.93 6.81 17.14
CA VAL A 103 -25.68 5.55 17.86
C VAL A 103 -25.78 5.70 19.38
N GLN A 104 -25.56 6.89 19.95
CA GLN A 104 -25.61 7.15 21.41
C GLN A 104 -26.94 6.71 22.07
N ASP A 105 -28.04 6.75 21.32
CA ASP A 105 -29.37 6.40 21.81
C ASP A 105 -29.81 4.94 21.57
N THR A 106 -28.97 4.08 20.96
CA THR A 106 -29.39 2.68 20.70
C THR A 106 -29.49 1.86 22.00
N PRO A 107 -30.32 0.80 22.02
CA PRO A 107 -30.44 -0.07 23.20
C PRO A 107 -29.10 -0.67 23.64
N SER A 108 -28.24 -1.02 22.69
CA SER A 108 -26.93 -1.62 22.91
C SER A 108 -25.96 -0.65 23.60
N VAL A 109 -25.87 0.60 23.14
CA VAL A 109 -25.11 1.66 23.83
C VAL A 109 -25.67 1.92 25.23
N ARG A 110 -26.98 2.08 25.35
CA ARG A 110 -27.63 2.35 26.65
C ARG A 110 -27.42 1.22 27.65
N ALA A 111 -27.40 -0.04 27.19
CA ALA A 111 -27.04 -1.19 28.01
C ALA A 111 -25.57 -1.15 28.45
N ALA A 112 -24.63 -0.86 27.54
CA ALA A 112 -23.20 -0.77 27.85
C ALA A 112 -22.87 0.38 28.82
N LEU A 113 -23.54 1.53 28.69
CA LEU A 113 -23.46 2.64 29.65
C LEU A 113 -23.98 2.24 31.04
N VAL A 114 -25.10 1.51 31.11
CA VAL A 114 -25.64 1.01 32.39
C VAL A 114 -24.77 -0.10 33.00
N ALA A 115 -24.10 -0.93 32.19
CA ALA A 115 -23.12 -1.89 32.67
C ALA A 115 -21.88 -1.17 33.24
N HIS A 116 -21.38 -0.14 32.55
CA HIS A 116 -20.28 0.69 33.03
C HIS A 116 -20.64 1.44 34.33
N ALA A 117 -21.88 1.94 34.46
CA ALA A 117 -22.40 2.56 35.68
C ALA A 117 -22.40 1.61 36.90
N LYS A 118 -22.74 0.33 36.68
CA LYS A 118 -22.73 -0.69 37.75
C LYS A 118 -21.30 -1.05 38.20
N ALA A 119 -20.32 -0.93 37.31
CA ALA A 119 -18.91 -1.15 37.63
C ALA A 119 -18.27 0.06 38.34
N HIS A 120 -18.76 1.27 38.06
CA HIS A 120 -18.28 2.55 38.59
C HIS A 120 -19.42 3.32 39.29
N PRO A 121 -19.92 2.82 40.44
CA PRO A 121 -21.09 3.36 41.14
C PRO A 121 -20.90 4.79 41.69
N GLU A 122 -19.69 5.33 41.62
CA GLU A 122 -19.33 6.71 41.93
C GLU A 122 -19.69 7.74 40.84
N LEU A 123 -20.06 7.31 39.62
CA LEU A 123 -20.38 8.18 38.49
C LEU A 123 -21.90 8.37 38.32
N GLU A 124 -22.38 9.61 38.20
CA GLU A 124 -23.80 9.85 37.91
C GLU A 124 -24.16 9.52 36.45
N LEU A 125 -25.41 9.08 36.21
CA LEU A 125 -25.85 8.66 34.87
C LEU A 125 -25.82 9.80 33.82
N ALA A 126 -25.84 11.06 34.28
CA ALA A 126 -25.66 12.24 33.44
C ALA A 126 -24.17 12.48 33.09
N GLU A 127 -23.25 12.18 34.01
CA GLU A 127 -21.81 12.25 33.76
C GLU A 127 -21.37 11.13 32.80
N LEU A 128 -21.99 9.96 32.89
CA LEU A 128 -21.74 8.83 32.01
C LEU A 128 -22.22 9.06 30.56
N SER A 129 -23.35 9.74 30.38
CA SER A 129 -23.82 10.10 29.04
C SER A 129 -23.01 11.26 28.43
N ALA A 130 -22.50 12.19 29.25
CA ALA A 130 -21.46 13.15 28.83
C ALA A 130 -20.10 12.47 28.53
N SER A 131 -19.79 11.37 29.23
CA SER A 131 -18.57 10.56 29.06
C SER A 131 -18.72 9.43 28.04
N PHE A 132 -19.73 9.49 27.15
CA PHE A 132 -20.02 8.43 26.18
C PHE A 132 -18.78 8.01 25.38
N VAL A 133 -18.02 8.98 24.83
CA VAL A 133 -16.78 8.72 24.08
C VAL A 133 -15.72 8.02 24.95
N THR A 134 -15.61 8.38 26.23
CA THR A 134 -14.71 7.71 27.19
C THR A 134 -15.10 6.26 27.45
N VAL A 135 -16.41 5.97 27.53
CA VAL A 135 -16.92 4.59 27.69
C VAL A 135 -16.72 3.79 26.41
N LEU A 136 -16.87 4.41 25.22
CA LEU A 136 -16.51 3.78 23.95
C LEU A 136 -15.02 3.44 23.89
N ASP A 137 -14.14 4.40 24.16
CA ASP A 137 -12.69 4.22 24.15
C ASP A 137 -12.25 3.11 25.11
N ALA A 138 -12.76 3.12 26.35
CA ALA A 138 -12.48 2.07 27.34
C ALA A 138 -13.01 0.68 26.94
N ARG A 139 -14.04 0.60 26.07
CA ARG A 139 -14.57 -0.67 25.53
C ARG A 139 -13.86 -1.13 24.26
N LEU A 140 -13.41 -0.21 23.41
CA LEU A 140 -12.71 -0.48 22.15
C LEU A 140 -11.22 -0.76 22.35
N THR A 141 -10.60 -0.17 23.37
CA THR A 141 -9.18 -0.39 23.73
C THR A 141 -8.94 -1.65 24.59
N ARG A 142 -9.99 -2.44 24.86
CA ARG A 142 -9.87 -3.73 25.57
C ARG A 142 -8.86 -4.66 24.86
N PRO A 143 -7.97 -5.37 25.59
CA PRO A 143 -6.89 -6.14 24.96
C PRO A 143 -7.35 -7.15 23.91
N GLU A 144 -8.49 -7.80 24.12
CA GLU A 144 -9.07 -8.79 23.21
C GLU A 144 -9.58 -8.18 21.90
N LEU A 145 -10.26 -7.03 21.96
CA LEU A 145 -10.70 -6.29 20.77
C LEU A 145 -9.50 -5.64 20.07
N ALA A 146 -8.57 -5.03 20.81
CA ALA A 146 -7.36 -4.47 20.25
C ALA A 146 -6.51 -5.54 19.53
N ALA A 147 -6.47 -6.78 20.04
CA ALA A 147 -5.84 -7.91 19.37
C ALA A 147 -6.59 -8.33 18.09
N ALA A 148 -7.91 -8.52 18.16
CA ALA A 148 -8.72 -8.92 16.99
C ALA A 148 -8.67 -7.87 15.87
N VAL A 149 -8.74 -6.57 16.20
CA VAL A 149 -8.54 -5.50 15.21
C VAL A 149 -7.12 -5.54 14.64
N SER A 150 -6.09 -5.72 15.47
CA SER A 150 -4.69 -5.79 15.00
C SER A 150 -4.46 -6.99 14.08
N GLU A 151 -5.08 -8.14 14.34
CA GLU A 151 -5.00 -9.32 13.47
C GLU A 151 -5.70 -9.08 12.12
N VAL A 152 -6.96 -8.63 12.15
CA VAL A 152 -7.75 -8.38 10.95
C VAL A 152 -7.11 -7.30 10.07
N LEU A 153 -6.54 -6.26 10.69
CA LEU A 153 -5.82 -5.22 9.97
C LEU A 153 -4.45 -5.71 9.47
N GLY A 154 -3.68 -6.47 10.24
CA GLY A 154 -2.44 -7.09 9.76
C GLY A 154 -2.67 -7.98 8.53
N ALA A 155 -3.72 -8.81 8.55
CA ALA A 155 -4.11 -9.63 7.40
C ALA A 155 -4.56 -8.81 6.18
N LYS A 156 -5.21 -7.65 6.39
CA LYS A 156 -5.62 -6.73 5.32
C LYS A 156 -4.44 -5.98 4.70
N LEU A 157 -3.49 -5.55 5.53
CA LEU A 157 -2.24 -4.92 5.13
C LEU A 157 -1.39 -5.86 4.29
N SER A 158 -1.19 -7.11 4.76
CA SER A 158 -0.53 -8.19 4.03
C SER A 158 -1.14 -8.39 2.63
N ALA A 159 -2.47 -8.54 2.57
CA ALA A 159 -3.20 -8.73 1.33
C ALA A 159 -3.14 -7.53 0.36
N ALA A 160 -2.80 -6.33 0.83
CA ALA A 160 -2.61 -5.15 0.00
C ALA A 160 -1.22 -5.09 -0.67
N GLY A 161 -0.26 -5.92 -0.28
CA GLY A 161 1.09 -5.96 -0.86
C GLY A 161 1.11 -5.99 -2.40
N PRO A 162 0.49 -6.98 -3.08
CA PRO A 162 0.61 -7.12 -4.52
C PRO A 162 0.13 -5.88 -5.31
N PRO A 163 -1.02 -5.24 -4.96
CA PRO A 163 -1.38 -3.98 -5.58
C PRO A 163 -0.62 -2.76 -5.06
N VAL A 164 -0.02 -2.76 -3.85
CA VAL A 164 0.98 -1.73 -3.48
C VAL A 164 2.11 -1.73 -4.50
N GLY A 165 2.59 -2.93 -4.85
CA GLY A 165 3.59 -3.10 -5.87
C GLY A 165 3.16 -2.64 -7.26
N ARG A 166 1.92 -2.94 -7.66
CA ARG A 166 1.34 -2.40 -8.89
C ARG A 166 1.37 -0.86 -8.89
N THR A 167 0.91 -0.23 -7.83
CA THR A 167 0.81 1.22 -7.82
C THR A 167 2.19 1.89 -7.80
N LEU A 168 3.16 1.38 -7.04
CA LEU A 168 4.51 1.93 -7.03
C LEU A 168 5.25 1.73 -8.37
N LEU A 169 5.19 0.52 -8.95
CA LEU A 169 5.91 0.21 -10.19
C LEU A 169 5.21 0.78 -11.43
N VAL A 170 3.89 0.62 -11.55
CA VAL A 170 3.15 0.98 -12.77
C VAL A 170 2.60 2.39 -12.71
N GLU A 171 1.85 2.74 -11.66
CA GLU A 171 1.03 3.95 -11.65
C GLU A 171 1.82 5.20 -11.23
N ALA A 172 2.76 5.06 -10.29
CA ALA A 172 3.73 6.09 -9.95
C ALA A 172 4.94 6.12 -10.91
N GLY A 173 5.29 4.97 -11.53
CA GLY A 173 6.28 4.86 -12.61
C GLY A 173 7.66 4.33 -12.22
N ALA A 174 7.81 3.60 -11.10
CA ALA A 174 9.12 3.00 -10.79
C ALA A 174 9.57 1.94 -11.82
N ALA A 175 8.67 1.29 -12.57
CA ALA A 175 9.02 0.40 -13.68
C ALA A 175 9.67 1.17 -14.85
N GLU A 176 9.12 2.34 -15.20
CA GLU A 176 9.71 3.25 -16.19
C GLU A 176 11.12 3.69 -15.73
N ALA A 177 11.25 4.09 -14.45
CA ALA A 177 12.53 4.52 -13.89
C ALA A 177 13.56 3.37 -13.74
N LEU A 178 13.13 2.13 -13.47
CA LEU A 178 14.01 0.95 -13.49
C LEU A 178 14.49 0.62 -14.91
N ALA A 179 13.64 0.79 -15.92
CA ALA A 179 14.05 0.66 -17.32
C ALA A 179 15.06 1.75 -17.74
N GLU A 180 14.91 2.99 -17.25
CA GLU A 180 15.92 4.04 -17.44
C GLU A 180 17.25 3.71 -16.76
N VAL A 181 17.22 3.18 -15.53
CA VAL A 181 18.42 2.70 -14.81
C VAL A 181 19.14 1.60 -15.59
N LEU A 182 18.41 0.59 -16.10
CA LEU A 182 19.00 -0.47 -16.92
C LEU A 182 19.67 0.09 -18.19
N VAL A 183 19.01 1.02 -18.88
CA VAL A 183 19.55 1.63 -20.10
C VAL A 183 20.81 2.44 -19.80
N ALA A 184 20.81 3.25 -18.73
CA ALA A 184 21.99 3.99 -18.28
C ALA A 184 23.16 3.06 -17.88
N ARG A 185 22.89 1.88 -17.31
CA ARG A 185 23.91 0.86 -17.00
C ARG A 185 24.43 0.15 -18.26
N LEU A 186 23.59 -0.10 -19.26
CA LEU A 186 24.00 -0.69 -20.55
C LEU A 186 24.89 0.23 -21.40
N ASP A 187 24.79 1.55 -21.19
CA ASP A 187 25.66 2.57 -21.79
C ASP A 187 27.00 2.74 -21.03
N ASP A 188 27.18 2.15 -19.84
CA ASP A 188 28.45 2.22 -19.11
C ASP A 188 29.53 1.27 -19.71
N PRO A 189 30.71 1.79 -20.10
CA PRO A 189 31.78 0.96 -20.65
C PRO A 189 32.45 -0.01 -19.66
N GLY A 190 32.15 0.07 -18.36
CA GLY A 190 32.50 -0.94 -17.36
C GLY A 190 31.57 -2.15 -17.47
N PHE A 191 30.32 -1.95 -17.06
CA PHE A 191 29.24 -2.94 -17.07
C PHE A 191 29.13 -3.64 -18.42
N ARG A 192 29.16 -2.88 -19.53
CA ARG A 192 29.00 -3.45 -20.87
C ARG A 192 30.08 -4.46 -21.23
N ARG A 193 31.34 -4.25 -20.86
CA ARG A 193 32.43 -5.21 -21.13
C ARG A 193 32.28 -6.50 -20.33
N GLU A 194 31.63 -6.45 -19.17
CA GLU A 194 31.37 -7.64 -18.36
C GLU A 194 30.18 -8.43 -18.91
N LEU A 195 29.11 -7.73 -19.33
CA LEU A 195 27.98 -8.32 -20.04
C LEU A 195 28.40 -9.00 -21.35
N ASP A 196 29.16 -8.30 -22.20
CA ASP A 196 29.69 -8.81 -23.46
C ASP A 196 30.59 -10.07 -23.24
N ALA A 197 31.24 -10.18 -22.08
CA ALA A 197 32.04 -11.33 -21.70
C ALA A 197 31.22 -12.53 -21.20
N ARG A 198 30.04 -12.32 -20.58
CA ARG A 198 29.11 -13.38 -20.17
C ARG A 198 28.36 -13.96 -21.37
N VAL A 199 27.67 -13.12 -22.15
CA VAL A 199 26.87 -13.57 -23.33
C VAL A 199 27.74 -14.14 -24.46
N GLY A 200 29.04 -13.81 -24.47
CA GLY A 200 30.04 -14.43 -25.31
C GLY A 200 30.16 -13.81 -26.71
N ALA A 201 31.35 -13.99 -27.31
CA ALA A 201 31.77 -13.27 -28.51
C ALA A 201 30.89 -13.52 -29.77
N SER A 202 30.12 -14.60 -29.81
CA SER A 202 29.17 -14.87 -30.90
C SER A 202 27.88 -14.05 -30.82
N VAL A 203 27.52 -13.57 -29.63
CA VAL A 203 26.37 -12.68 -29.41
C VAL A 203 26.87 -11.23 -29.32
N ALA A 204 27.87 -10.96 -28.48
CA ALA A 204 28.43 -9.62 -28.29
C ALA A 204 29.08 -9.01 -29.57
N GLY A 205 29.53 -9.86 -30.50
CA GLY A 205 30.07 -9.43 -31.79
C GLY A 205 29.04 -8.99 -32.83
N ASP A 206 27.74 -9.22 -32.58
CA ASP A 206 26.64 -8.91 -33.49
C ASP A 206 25.58 -8.02 -32.78
N PRO A 207 25.47 -6.74 -33.16
CA PRO A 207 24.50 -5.81 -32.57
C PRO A 207 23.03 -6.26 -32.68
N GLU A 208 22.67 -7.02 -33.73
CA GLU A 208 21.29 -7.50 -33.93
C GLU A 208 21.02 -8.72 -33.04
N ALA A 209 21.94 -9.69 -33.00
CA ALA A 209 21.83 -10.86 -32.12
C ALA A 209 21.82 -10.47 -30.63
N LEU A 210 22.63 -9.47 -30.23
CA LEU A 210 22.63 -8.97 -28.86
C LEU A 210 21.35 -8.18 -28.53
N ALA A 211 20.78 -7.43 -29.47
CA ALA A 211 19.49 -6.77 -29.29
C ALA A 211 18.35 -7.79 -29.13
N GLU A 212 18.38 -8.90 -29.87
CA GLU A 212 17.43 -10.01 -29.72
C GLU A 212 17.61 -10.71 -28.37
N HIS A 213 18.85 -11.06 -28.00
CA HIS A 213 19.17 -11.70 -26.71
C HIS A 213 18.69 -10.88 -25.52
N LEU A 214 19.10 -9.61 -25.42
CA LEU A 214 18.75 -8.76 -24.27
C LEU A 214 17.24 -8.50 -24.22
N ARG A 215 16.56 -8.32 -25.37
CA ARG A 215 15.10 -8.21 -25.43
C ARG A 215 14.41 -9.49 -24.92
N ALA A 216 14.90 -10.66 -25.33
CA ALA A 216 14.38 -11.95 -24.86
C ALA A 216 14.64 -12.19 -23.36
N ARG A 217 15.64 -11.55 -22.75
CA ARG A 217 15.86 -11.56 -21.29
C ARG A 217 14.91 -10.62 -20.56
N VAL A 218 14.82 -9.35 -20.96
CA VAL A 218 14.01 -8.35 -20.23
C VAL A 218 12.50 -8.54 -20.40
N SER A 219 12.06 -9.23 -21.47
CA SER A 219 10.66 -9.60 -21.66
C SER A 219 10.27 -10.96 -21.06
N ASP A 220 11.17 -11.64 -20.32
CA ASP A 220 10.82 -12.81 -19.51
C ASP A 220 10.39 -12.37 -18.10
N PRO A 221 9.09 -12.47 -17.72
CA PRO A 221 8.60 -12.01 -16.42
C PRO A 221 9.29 -12.72 -15.24
N ARG A 222 9.83 -13.93 -15.46
CA ARG A 222 10.52 -14.71 -14.42
C ARG A 222 11.94 -14.27 -14.16
N ARG A 223 12.58 -13.62 -15.13
CA ARG A 223 13.89 -12.97 -14.95
C ARG A 223 13.73 -11.57 -14.37
N MET A 224 12.71 -10.83 -14.83
CA MET A 224 12.37 -9.53 -14.23
C MET A 224 11.87 -9.66 -12.78
N ALA A 225 11.33 -10.82 -12.39
CA ALA A 225 10.94 -11.11 -11.01
C ALA A 225 12.08 -10.94 -10.00
N ASP A 226 13.31 -11.35 -10.31
CA ASP A 226 14.44 -11.26 -9.38
C ASP A 226 14.87 -9.80 -9.16
N LEU A 227 14.82 -8.96 -10.20
CA LEU A 227 15.04 -7.50 -10.08
C LEU A 227 13.93 -6.83 -9.25
N VAL A 228 12.68 -7.23 -9.44
CA VAL A 228 11.56 -6.70 -8.62
C VAL A 228 11.68 -7.15 -7.17
N ILE A 229 12.13 -8.38 -6.89
CA ILE A 229 12.36 -8.86 -5.52
C ILE A 229 13.43 -8.01 -4.82
N ASP A 230 14.62 -7.82 -5.41
CA ASP A 230 15.65 -6.97 -4.78
C ASP A 230 15.22 -5.50 -4.65
N PHE A 231 14.47 -4.94 -5.61
CA PHE A 231 13.90 -3.59 -5.46
C PHE A 231 12.96 -3.47 -4.23
N VAL A 232 12.16 -4.50 -3.97
CA VAL A 232 11.18 -4.53 -2.88
C VAL A 232 11.80 -4.86 -1.53
N ASP A 233 12.74 -5.81 -1.50
CA ASP A 233 13.47 -6.16 -0.29
C ASP A 233 14.33 -4.95 0.16
N VAL A 234 14.91 -4.17 -0.78
CA VAL A 234 15.58 -2.90 -0.47
C VAL A 234 14.60 -1.80 -0.05
N LEU A 235 13.40 -1.74 -0.62
CA LEU A 235 12.35 -0.81 -0.18
C LEU A 235 11.93 -1.09 1.28
N ALA A 236 11.93 -2.37 1.69
CA ALA A 236 11.61 -2.80 3.04
C ALA A 236 12.75 -2.58 4.05
N ASP A 237 13.99 -2.90 3.68
CA ASP A 237 15.13 -2.95 4.62
C ASP A 237 15.99 -1.68 4.66
N ALA A 238 15.92 -0.81 3.64
CA ALA A 238 16.76 0.39 3.56
C ALA A 238 16.08 1.64 4.17
N PRO A 239 16.80 2.48 4.95
CA PRO A 239 16.28 3.74 5.46
C PRO A 239 15.73 4.68 4.37
N ALA A 240 16.29 4.65 3.17
CA ALA A 240 15.78 5.45 2.04
C ALA A 240 14.39 4.99 1.54
N GLY A 241 14.04 3.71 1.73
CA GLY A 241 12.70 3.18 1.49
C GLY A 241 11.73 3.60 2.59
N HIS A 242 12.16 3.54 3.85
CA HIS A 242 11.39 4.04 5.00
C HIS A 242 11.10 5.54 4.85
N GLU A 243 12.09 6.34 4.45
CA GLU A 243 11.98 7.77 4.15
C GLU A 243 11.00 8.05 3.01
N LEU A 244 11.01 7.25 1.93
CA LEU A 244 10.06 7.39 0.83
C LEU A 244 8.61 7.18 1.31
N ILE A 245 8.36 6.06 2.00
CA ILE A 245 7.00 5.71 2.44
C ILE A 245 6.51 6.68 3.52
N ALA A 246 7.36 7.04 4.48
CA ALA A 246 7.05 8.08 5.47
C ALA A 246 6.79 9.44 4.81
N GLY A 247 7.55 9.81 3.77
CA GLY A 247 7.34 11.03 2.99
C GLY A 247 6.00 11.06 2.24
N ILE A 248 5.60 9.93 1.64
CA ILE A 248 4.29 9.77 0.98
C ILE A 248 3.14 9.92 2.00
N LEU A 249 3.26 9.29 3.17
CA LEU A 249 2.26 9.34 4.24
C LEU A 249 2.14 10.73 4.89
N ASP A 250 3.27 11.43 5.05
CA ASP A 250 3.31 12.75 5.69
C ASP A 250 2.91 13.90 4.73
N HIS A 251 2.79 13.60 3.42
CA HIS A 251 2.38 14.56 2.40
C HIS A 251 0.94 15.04 2.62
N GLU A 252 0.71 16.36 2.62
CA GLU A 252 -0.60 16.98 2.88
C GLU A 252 -1.71 16.39 1.99
N ARG A 253 -1.39 16.15 0.72
CA ARG A 253 -2.32 15.61 -0.27
C ARG A 253 -2.80 14.20 0.06
N CYS A 254 -2.00 13.38 0.74
CA CYS A 254 -2.38 12.06 1.21
C CYS A 254 -3.50 12.15 2.25
N ALA A 255 -3.37 13.06 3.22
CA ALA A 255 -4.41 13.32 4.22
C ALA A 255 -5.71 13.89 3.60
N VAL A 256 -5.60 14.79 2.61
CA VAL A 256 -6.77 15.34 1.90
C VAL A 256 -7.52 14.24 1.13
N LEU A 257 -6.81 13.44 0.33
CA LEU A 257 -7.43 12.36 -0.45
C LEU A 257 -8.05 11.28 0.46
N ALA A 258 -7.43 10.96 1.60
CA ALA A 258 -7.97 10.02 2.56
C ALA A 258 -9.21 10.57 3.30
N ALA A 259 -9.23 11.86 3.67
CA ALA A 259 -10.39 12.52 4.23
C ALA A 259 -11.56 12.53 3.22
N ASP A 260 -11.30 12.86 1.96
CA ASP A 260 -12.26 12.78 0.85
C ASP A 260 -12.92 11.40 0.73
N SER A 261 -12.12 10.33 0.78
CA SER A 261 -12.61 8.95 0.76
C SER A 261 -13.41 8.58 2.01
N LEU A 262 -12.94 8.95 3.20
CA LEU A 262 -13.68 8.73 4.45
C LEU A 262 -15.02 9.47 4.49
N ARG A 263 -15.12 10.67 3.91
CA ARG A 263 -16.39 11.40 3.74
C ARG A 263 -17.36 10.65 2.84
N ARG A 264 -16.89 10.04 1.74
CA ARG A 264 -17.71 9.20 0.85
C ARG A 264 -18.18 7.92 1.55
N LEU A 265 -17.30 7.22 2.27
CA LEU A 265 -17.65 6.03 3.06
C LEU A 265 -18.62 6.35 4.20
N ALA A 266 -18.45 7.48 4.90
CA ALA A 266 -19.40 7.92 5.91
C ALA A 266 -20.76 8.36 5.32
N ALA A 267 -20.81 8.75 4.04
CA ALA A 267 -22.04 9.04 3.31
C ALA A 267 -22.79 7.79 2.84
N GLU A 268 -22.10 6.66 2.64
CA GLU A 268 -22.69 5.39 2.20
C GLU A 268 -23.55 4.71 3.31
N PRO A 269 -24.87 4.49 3.07
CA PRO A 269 -25.73 3.83 4.05
C PRO A 269 -25.28 2.43 4.50
N ALA A 270 -24.78 1.58 3.60
CA ALA A 270 -24.34 0.22 3.93
C ALA A 270 -23.11 0.22 4.84
N VAL A 271 -22.17 1.14 4.62
CA VAL A 271 -20.98 1.32 5.45
C VAL A 271 -21.36 1.85 6.84
N ARG A 272 -22.27 2.83 6.94
CA ARG A 272 -22.78 3.29 8.24
C ARG A 272 -23.46 2.18 9.04
N GLU A 273 -24.29 1.35 8.42
CA GLU A 273 -25.00 0.28 9.13
C GLU A 273 -24.06 -0.84 9.57
N ALA A 274 -23.09 -1.23 8.73
CA ALA A 274 -22.03 -2.17 9.13
C ALA A 274 -21.15 -1.61 10.27
N SER A 275 -20.86 -0.31 10.24
CA SER A 275 -20.09 0.38 11.30
C SER A 275 -20.88 0.47 12.61
N ARG A 276 -22.20 0.66 12.53
CA ARG A 276 -23.12 0.60 13.68
C ARG A 276 -23.12 -0.80 14.29
N ALA A 277 -23.33 -1.85 13.49
CA ALA A 277 -23.31 -3.22 13.97
C ALA A 277 -21.98 -3.58 14.66
N LEU A 278 -20.84 -3.17 14.09
CA LEU A 278 -19.52 -3.34 14.69
C LEU A 278 -19.37 -2.63 16.04
N LEU A 279 -19.87 -1.40 16.16
CA LEU A 279 -19.84 -0.67 17.42
C LEU A 279 -20.72 -1.34 18.48
N GLU A 280 -21.86 -1.91 18.10
CA GLU A 280 -22.72 -2.66 19.03
C GLU A 280 -22.12 -4.00 19.45
N ASP A 281 -21.49 -4.76 18.54
CA ASP A 281 -20.75 -5.99 18.89
C ASP A 281 -19.53 -5.71 19.79
N ALA A 282 -18.81 -4.60 19.56
CA ALA A 282 -17.70 -4.18 20.42
C ALA A 282 -18.13 -3.74 21.84
N LEU A 283 -19.38 -3.32 22.00
CA LEU A 283 -19.98 -2.92 23.27
C LEU A 283 -20.69 -4.07 23.99
N ALA A 284 -21.06 -5.13 23.28
CA ALA A 284 -21.71 -6.30 23.85
C ALA A 284 -20.80 -7.05 24.84
N GLU A 285 -21.42 -7.61 25.87
CA GLU A 285 -20.79 -8.52 26.83
C GLU A 285 -21.13 -9.97 26.48
N ALA A 286 -20.23 -10.89 26.80
CA ALA A 286 -20.40 -12.32 26.52
C ALA A 286 -21.39 -12.99 27.50
N GLU A 287 -22.68 -12.62 27.41
CA GLU A 287 -23.74 -13.30 28.15
C GLU A 287 -23.91 -14.74 27.63
N GLY A 288 -23.82 -15.71 28.55
CA GLY A 288 -23.48 -17.12 28.25
C GLY A 288 -24.58 -17.98 27.62
N SER A 289 -25.23 -17.53 26.56
CA SER A 289 -26.23 -18.30 25.80
C SER A 289 -26.25 -18.04 24.29
N GLY A 290 -25.16 -17.57 23.70
CA GLY A 290 -25.10 -17.20 22.28
C GLY A 290 -23.73 -17.36 21.62
N GLU A 291 -23.64 -16.87 20.39
CA GLU A 291 -22.39 -16.72 19.61
C GLU A 291 -21.52 -15.59 20.20
N ASP A 292 -20.20 -15.82 20.25
CA ASP A 292 -19.24 -14.91 20.89
C ASP A 292 -19.22 -13.53 20.22
N PRO A 293 -19.51 -12.42 20.94
CA PRO A 293 -19.43 -11.07 20.40
C PRO A 293 -18.07 -10.73 19.77
N LEU A 294 -16.96 -11.28 20.28
CA LEU A 294 -15.64 -11.05 19.70
C LEU A 294 -15.53 -11.66 18.30
N LEU A 295 -16.05 -12.87 18.09
CA LEU A 295 -16.08 -13.53 16.77
C LEU A 295 -17.03 -12.82 15.81
N ARG A 296 -18.17 -12.30 16.28
CA ARG A 296 -19.07 -11.48 15.44
C ARG A 296 -18.42 -10.17 15.02
N PHE A 297 -17.78 -9.46 15.96
CA PHE A 297 -16.99 -8.26 15.67
C PHE A 297 -15.88 -8.53 14.66
N GLU A 298 -15.11 -9.59 14.85
CA GLU A 298 -14.00 -10.00 13.98
C GLU A 298 -14.49 -10.34 12.56
N ALA A 299 -15.60 -11.08 12.44
CA ALA A 299 -16.26 -11.37 11.17
C ALA A 299 -16.84 -10.11 10.49
N GLY A 300 -17.51 -9.25 11.26
CA GLY A 300 -18.06 -7.98 10.79
C GLY A 300 -16.97 -7.02 10.29
N LEU A 301 -15.80 -7.01 10.94
CA LEU A 301 -14.67 -6.15 10.56
C LEU A 301 -14.04 -6.65 9.26
N ARG A 302 -13.84 -7.97 9.11
CA ARG A 302 -13.44 -8.57 7.84
C ARG A 302 -14.47 -8.33 6.72
N ALA A 303 -15.77 -8.32 7.05
CA ALA A 303 -16.84 -8.05 6.09
C ALA A 303 -16.91 -6.58 5.65
N LEU A 304 -16.79 -5.62 6.57
CA LEU A 304 -16.75 -4.18 6.26
C LEU A 304 -15.53 -3.86 5.38
N LEU A 305 -14.34 -4.26 5.81
CA LEU A 305 -13.08 -4.06 5.08
C LEU A 305 -12.99 -4.90 3.79
N GLY A 306 -13.87 -5.89 3.63
CA GLY A 306 -14.04 -6.69 2.41
C GLY A 306 -15.24 -6.27 1.55
N SER A 307 -15.98 -5.23 1.93
CA SER A 307 -17.14 -4.77 1.17
C SER A 307 -16.69 -4.10 -0.14
N PRO A 308 -17.42 -4.29 -1.26
CA PRO A 308 -17.01 -3.72 -2.56
C PRO A 308 -16.81 -2.21 -2.52
N VAL A 309 -17.71 -1.46 -1.87
CA VAL A 309 -17.61 0.00 -1.80
C VAL A 309 -16.37 0.46 -1.05
N VAL A 310 -15.96 -0.23 0.03
CA VAL A 310 -14.70 0.08 0.72
C VAL A 310 -13.51 -0.24 -0.17
N VAL A 311 -13.49 -1.39 -0.84
CA VAL A 311 -12.38 -1.78 -1.74
C VAL A 311 -12.26 -0.85 -2.95
N GLU A 312 -13.37 -0.47 -3.59
CA GLU A 312 -13.42 0.44 -4.74
C GLU A 312 -12.98 1.87 -4.37
N GLU A 313 -13.44 2.37 -3.23
CA GLU A 313 -13.04 3.70 -2.73
C GLU A 313 -11.56 3.75 -2.33
N LEU A 314 -11.06 2.70 -1.66
CA LEU A 314 -9.65 2.58 -1.32
C LEU A 314 -8.77 2.47 -2.57
N ALA A 315 -9.18 1.70 -3.58
CA ALA A 315 -8.49 1.65 -4.87
C ALA A 315 -8.47 3.02 -5.57
N THR A 316 -9.56 3.79 -5.45
CA THR A 316 -9.69 5.14 -6.03
C THR A 316 -8.79 6.15 -5.31
N PHE A 317 -8.75 6.14 -3.98
CA PHE A 317 -7.80 6.93 -3.16
C PHE A 317 -6.36 6.76 -3.65
N VAL A 318 -6.00 5.51 -3.94
CA VAL A 318 -4.67 5.07 -4.33
C VAL A 318 -4.32 5.48 -5.77
N GLU A 319 -5.24 5.26 -6.70
CA GLU A 319 -5.09 5.64 -8.12
C GLU A 319 -4.93 7.17 -8.26
N LEU A 320 -5.55 7.94 -7.36
CA LEU A 320 -5.34 9.38 -7.24
C LEU A 320 -3.98 9.71 -6.63
N LEU A 321 -3.61 9.09 -5.51
CA LEU A 321 -2.35 9.33 -4.80
C LEU A 321 -1.12 9.09 -5.70
N ALA A 322 -1.14 8.03 -6.50
CA ALA A 322 -0.05 7.68 -7.43
C ALA A 322 0.11 8.66 -8.60
N ARG A 323 -0.90 9.48 -8.88
CA ARG A 323 -0.88 10.52 -9.93
C ARG A 323 -0.39 11.87 -9.42
N GLU A 324 -0.27 12.07 -8.11
CA GLU A 324 0.22 13.32 -7.53
C GLU A 324 1.71 13.54 -7.91
N PRO A 325 2.06 14.63 -8.63
CA PRO A 325 3.37 14.77 -9.27
C PRO A 325 4.57 14.68 -8.31
N GLU A 326 4.42 15.22 -7.10
CA GLU A 326 5.44 15.20 -6.04
C GLU A 326 5.78 13.76 -5.62
N LEU A 327 4.78 12.88 -5.58
CA LEU A 327 4.94 11.49 -5.18
C LEU A 327 5.56 10.65 -6.31
N ARG A 328 5.16 10.91 -7.57
CA ARG A 328 5.85 10.35 -8.74
C ARG A 328 7.32 10.76 -8.79
N ALA A 329 7.62 12.03 -8.51
CA ALA A 329 8.99 12.53 -8.43
C ALA A 329 9.80 11.86 -7.30
N ALA A 330 9.21 11.66 -6.12
CA ALA A 330 9.85 10.96 -5.01
C ALA A 330 10.14 9.48 -5.33
N VAL A 331 9.20 8.78 -5.96
CA VAL A 331 9.35 7.38 -6.40
C VAL A 331 10.42 7.24 -7.49
N ALA A 332 10.45 8.16 -8.47
CA ALA A 332 11.48 8.19 -9.50
C ALA A 332 12.87 8.50 -8.92
N ASP A 333 12.97 9.43 -7.96
CA ASP A 333 14.24 9.74 -7.29
C ASP A 333 14.75 8.58 -6.45
N TYR A 334 13.88 7.90 -5.68
CA TYR A 334 14.23 6.67 -4.97
C TYR A 334 14.74 5.59 -5.93
N THR A 335 14.04 5.37 -7.04
CA THR A 335 14.42 4.36 -8.04
C THR A 335 15.78 4.69 -8.69
N ARG A 336 16.07 5.97 -8.92
CA ARG A 336 17.38 6.43 -9.38
C ARG A 336 18.49 6.15 -8.35
N ARG A 337 18.26 6.43 -7.06
CA ARG A 337 19.20 6.10 -5.97
C ARG A 337 19.41 4.58 -5.82
N TYR A 338 18.36 3.78 -6.00
CA TYR A 338 18.46 2.32 -6.10
C TYR A 338 19.37 1.90 -7.26
N GLY A 339 19.28 2.60 -8.40
CA GLY A 339 20.16 2.46 -9.56
C GLY A 339 21.66 2.71 -9.29
N GLU A 340 21.98 3.46 -8.24
CA GLU A 340 23.34 3.82 -7.83
C GLU A 340 23.98 2.77 -6.87
N ARG A 341 23.26 1.70 -6.50
CA ARG A 341 23.78 0.62 -5.63
C ARG A 341 24.88 -0.21 -6.29
N GLU A 342 25.94 -0.52 -5.52
CA GLU A 342 27.05 -1.39 -5.95
C GLU A 342 26.62 -2.84 -6.28
N SER A 343 25.59 -3.36 -5.59
CA SER A 343 25.08 -4.72 -5.80
C SER A 343 24.24 -4.89 -7.07
N LEU A 344 23.75 -3.79 -7.65
CA LEU A 344 22.82 -3.85 -8.78
C LEU A 344 23.47 -4.42 -10.05
N ASP A 345 24.75 -4.13 -10.29
CA ASP A 345 25.45 -4.62 -11.48
C ASP A 345 25.48 -6.15 -11.54
N GLY A 346 25.68 -6.83 -10.39
CA GLY A 346 25.62 -8.29 -10.31
C GLY A 346 24.24 -8.85 -10.69
N ILE A 347 23.18 -8.23 -10.17
CA ILE A 347 21.78 -8.62 -10.44
C ILE A 347 21.44 -8.43 -11.91
N LEU A 348 21.79 -7.28 -12.49
CA LEU A 348 21.54 -7.01 -13.90
C LEU A 348 22.38 -7.93 -14.81
N LEU A 349 23.62 -8.26 -14.45
CA LEU A 349 24.43 -9.23 -15.19
C LEU A 349 23.86 -10.65 -15.13
N GLU A 350 23.26 -11.09 -14.01
CA GLU A 350 22.60 -12.40 -13.91
C GLU A 350 21.25 -12.44 -14.67
N LEU A 351 20.49 -11.35 -14.62
CA LEU A 351 19.22 -11.19 -15.35
C LEU A 351 19.43 -11.22 -16.87
N LEU A 352 20.51 -10.63 -17.37
CA LEU A 352 20.80 -10.48 -18.80
C LEU A 352 21.63 -11.63 -19.42
N ASP A 353 22.11 -12.58 -18.62
CA ASP A 353 22.88 -13.76 -19.08
C ASP A 353 21.96 -14.86 -19.65
#